data_AF-A0A8H7I2C5-F1
#
_entry.id   AF-A0A8H7I2C5-F1
#
_cell.length_a   1.000
_cell.length_b   1.000
_cell.length_c   1.000
_cell.angle_alpha   90.00
_cell.angle_beta   90.00
_cell.angle_gamma   90.00
#
_symmetry.space_group_name_H-M   'P 1'
#
loop_
_entity.id
_entity.type
_entity.pdbx_description
1 polymer ?
#
loop_
_entity_poly.entity_id
_entity_poly.type
_entity_poly.pdbx_seq_one_letter_code
_entity_poly.pdbx_strand_id
1 'polypeptide(L)'
;MNEAPVSPKDIESTKIEYATDLVVLFCPKLLCFKNVEVVLDINLGGGVIVARRIVPGPSSKMTFNNVKGVESGKVALSLCVTIVSDDVLGKPGPRALIDLGSLIYKIAPATKDCFKVSTTLSSTRFFNDQVMSNFIQSLKKSFVDVPVTEDGVETASFLDASEGLCALFDHFNATAFRPVQSDLHGNIAKVRTRLNSHPSESATLEKLVANEKKESKQPATEGLMWLLRGLAFTCKALQHCQADQTAELTAGFNKSYPETLKPHHNFVVKGVFAVALKACPYRKDFYTKIGSPPDDQLNAWLGALDAIVTRMDAFYKAGGHGEVYKA
;
A
#
# COMPACT_ATOMS: atom_id res chain seq x y z
N MET A 1 -39.74 35.50 34.25
CA MET A 1 -38.27 35.68 34.25
C MET A 1 -37.83 35.59 32.80
N ASN A 2 -37.37 36.71 32.24
CA ASN A 2 -37.00 36.83 30.84
C ASN A 2 -35.58 36.27 30.66
N GLU A 3 -35.44 35.16 29.95
CA GLU A 3 -34.14 34.75 29.41
C GLU A 3 -33.76 35.73 28.30
N ALA A 4 -32.53 36.24 28.34
CA ALA A 4 -32.00 37.17 27.36
C ALA A 4 -31.91 36.52 25.97
N PRO A 5 -32.10 37.29 24.87
CA PRO A 5 -31.96 36.76 23.52
C PRO A 5 -30.53 36.27 23.29
N VAL A 6 -30.39 35.01 22.85
CA VAL A 6 -29.12 34.39 22.51
C VAL A 6 -28.50 35.13 21.32
N SER A 7 -27.24 35.55 21.46
CA SER A 7 -26.52 36.32 20.43
C SER A 7 -26.30 35.46 19.17
N PRO A 8 -26.37 36.02 17.94
CA PRO A 8 -26.11 35.27 16.70
C PRO A 8 -24.77 34.52 16.68
N LYS A 9 -23.74 35.04 17.37
CA LYS A 9 -22.45 34.36 17.53
C LYS A 9 -22.56 33.04 18.31
N ASP A 10 -23.44 32.99 19.30
CA ASP A 10 -23.62 31.81 20.13
C ASP A 10 -24.36 30.73 19.33
N ILE A 11 -25.36 31.12 18.53
CA ILE A 11 -26.13 30.22 17.64
C ILE A 11 -25.26 29.57 16.55
N GLU A 12 -24.30 30.30 15.98
CA GLU A 12 -23.33 29.72 15.02
C GLU A 12 -22.37 28.74 15.70
N SER A 13 -21.86 29.08 16.89
CA SER A 13 -20.91 28.22 17.62
C SER A 13 -21.53 26.88 18.05
N THR A 14 -22.77 26.88 18.58
CA THR A 14 -23.46 25.66 19.05
C THR A 14 -23.82 24.72 17.90
N LYS A 15 -24.12 25.26 16.71
CA LYS A 15 -24.40 24.44 15.50
C LYS A 15 -23.14 23.77 14.95
N ILE A 16 -21.98 24.41 15.09
CA ILE A 16 -20.67 23.87 14.67
C ILE A 16 -20.20 22.77 15.65
N GLU A 17 -20.42 22.96 16.96
CA GLU A 17 -20.18 21.90 17.95
C GLU A 17 -20.98 20.63 17.62
N TYR A 18 -22.28 20.77 17.33
CA TYR A 18 -23.14 19.62 16.99
C TYR A 18 -22.67 18.88 15.72
N ALA A 19 -22.24 19.61 14.68
CA ALA A 19 -21.71 19.02 13.46
C ALA A 19 -20.38 18.28 13.70
N THR A 20 -19.53 18.82 14.58
CA THR A 20 -18.25 18.20 14.96
C THR A 20 -18.47 16.93 15.77
N ASP A 21 -19.43 16.93 16.70
CA ASP A 21 -19.79 15.77 17.50
C ASP A 21 -20.39 14.65 16.62
N LEU A 22 -21.18 15.00 15.60
CA LEU A 22 -21.66 14.06 14.57
C LEU A 22 -20.51 13.40 13.78
N VAL A 23 -19.43 14.11 13.43
CA VAL A 23 -18.27 13.51 12.72
C VAL A 23 -17.53 12.50 13.59
N VAL A 24 -17.37 12.79 14.90
CA VAL A 24 -16.73 11.87 15.84
C VAL A 24 -17.62 10.65 16.15
N LEU A 25 -18.93 10.86 16.30
CA LEU A 25 -19.90 9.77 16.55
C LEU A 25 -20.07 8.82 15.36
N PHE A 26 -19.98 9.32 14.13
CA PHE A 26 -20.21 8.52 12.91
C PHE A 26 -18.93 8.01 12.24
N CYS A 27 -17.74 8.29 12.81
CA CYS A 27 -16.47 7.75 12.31
C CYS A 27 -15.71 6.96 13.40
N PRO A 28 -16.07 5.67 13.63
CA PRO A 28 -15.48 4.85 14.70
C PRO A 28 -13.96 4.70 14.61
N LYS A 29 -13.41 4.85 13.39
CA LYS A 29 -11.96 4.79 13.12
C LYS A 29 -11.20 6.00 13.66
N LEU A 30 -11.85 7.11 14.02
CA LEU A 30 -11.15 8.26 14.62
C LEU A 30 -10.87 8.04 16.11
N LEU A 31 -11.61 7.14 16.75
CA LEU A 31 -11.49 6.84 18.19
C LEU A 31 -10.27 5.97 18.52
N CYS A 32 -9.56 5.42 17.52
CA CYS A 32 -8.38 4.57 17.74
C CYS A 32 -7.05 5.35 17.80
N PHE A 33 -7.07 6.66 17.56
CA PHE A 33 -5.90 7.54 17.64
C PHE A 33 -5.83 8.22 19.01
N LYS A 34 -4.61 8.36 19.57
CA LYS A 34 -4.40 8.94 20.92
C LYS A 34 -4.67 10.45 20.96
N ASN A 35 -4.30 11.17 19.89
CA ASN A 35 -4.53 12.60 19.70
C ASN A 35 -4.89 12.83 18.23
N VAL A 36 -6.05 13.44 17.98
CA VAL A 36 -6.52 13.77 16.61
C VAL A 36 -6.81 15.26 16.57
N GLU A 37 -6.01 16.03 15.83
CA GLU A 37 -6.47 17.35 15.42
C GLU A 37 -7.53 17.18 14.33
N VAL A 38 -8.73 17.72 14.57
CA VAL A 38 -9.82 17.83 13.60
C VAL A 38 -9.93 19.30 13.23
N VAL A 39 -9.47 19.64 12.04
CA VAL A 39 -9.66 20.97 11.45
C VAL A 39 -10.89 20.94 10.58
N LEU A 40 -11.86 21.81 10.87
CA LEU A 40 -13.14 21.96 10.20
C LEU A 40 -13.16 23.27 9.41
N ASP A 41 -13.08 23.19 8.09
CA ASP A 41 -13.21 24.37 7.23
C ASP A 41 -14.66 24.49 6.75
N ILE A 42 -15.34 25.57 7.12
CA ILE A 42 -16.71 25.87 6.70
C ILE A 42 -16.68 27.06 5.73
N ASN A 43 -16.96 26.83 4.46
CA ASN A 43 -17.03 27.89 3.45
C ASN A 43 -18.45 28.46 3.37
N LEU A 44 -18.63 29.75 3.67
CA LEU A 44 -19.96 30.36 3.66
C LEU A 44 -20.30 31.17 2.39
N GLY A 45 -19.59 30.97 1.28
CA GLY A 45 -19.87 31.65 0.00
C GLY A 45 -19.48 33.14 -0.05
N GLY A 46 -19.01 33.71 1.06
CA GLY A 46 -18.42 35.05 1.17
C GLY A 46 -17.17 35.12 2.06
N GLY A 47 -16.70 33.98 2.57
CA GLY A 47 -15.55 33.85 3.47
C GLY A 47 -15.40 32.41 3.99
N VAL A 48 -14.22 32.06 4.48
CA VAL A 48 -13.90 30.74 5.07
C VAL A 48 -13.81 30.87 6.58
N ILE A 49 -14.60 30.08 7.32
CA ILE A 49 -14.44 29.90 8.76
C ILE A 49 -13.56 28.67 8.98
N VAL A 50 -12.41 28.87 9.61
CA VAL A 50 -11.52 27.77 10.03
C VAL A 50 -11.78 27.52 11.51
N ALA A 51 -12.48 26.44 11.85
CA ALA A 51 -12.62 25.99 13.22
C ALA A 51 -11.61 24.85 13.47
N ARG A 52 -10.76 24.98 14.48
CA ARG A 52 -9.81 23.92 14.85
C ARG A 52 -10.20 23.33 16.20
N ARG A 53 -10.27 22.01 16.27
CA ARG A 53 -10.42 21.27 17.54
C ARG A 53 -9.34 20.21 17.60
N ILE A 54 -8.44 20.33 18.58
CA ILE A 54 -7.58 19.22 18.96
C ILE A 54 -8.42 18.33 19.87
N VAL A 55 -8.63 17.07 19.47
CA VAL A 55 -9.31 16.04 20.25
C VAL A 55 -8.23 15.15 20.88
N PRO A 56 -7.74 15.45 22.09
CA PRO A 56 -7.22 14.40 22.96
C PRO A 56 -8.42 13.75 23.65
N GLY A 57 -8.19 12.79 24.54
CA GLY A 57 -9.24 12.28 25.44
C GLY A 57 -10.08 13.39 26.12
N PRO A 58 -11.18 13.02 26.79
CA PRO A 58 -12.35 13.86 27.01
C PRO A 58 -12.09 15.10 27.89
N SER A 59 -11.54 16.17 27.32
CA SER A 59 -11.67 17.57 27.76
C SER A 59 -10.67 18.48 27.02
N SER A 60 -11.06 19.08 25.89
CA SER A 60 -10.36 20.22 25.27
C SER A 60 -11.36 21.22 24.72
N LYS A 61 -11.10 22.51 24.97
CA LYS A 61 -11.94 23.63 24.51
C LYS A 61 -11.59 24.06 23.08
N MET A 62 -12.63 24.44 22.32
CA MET A 62 -12.55 24.92 20.94
C MET A 62 -12.17 26.41 20.90
N THR A 63 -11.37 26.81 19.91
CA THR A 63 -11.06 28.24 19.64
C THR A 63 -11.46 28.62 18.22
N PHE A 64 -12.18 29.75 18.09
CA PHE A 64 -12.65 30.29 16.81
C PHE A 64 -11.91 31.58 16.46
N ASN A 65 -11.59 31.78 15.17
CA ASN A 65 -11.14 33.08 14.66
C ASN A 65 -12.34 33.84 14.07
N ASN A 66 -12.49 35.12 14.44
CA ASN A 66 -13.65 35.98 14.16
C ASN A 66 -14.05 36.01 12.67
N VAL A 67 -15.36 35.96 12.42
CA VAL A 67 -15.98 36.15 11.10
C VAL A 67 -16.80 37.44 11.16
N LYS A 68 -16.63 38.32 10.17
CA LYS A 68 -17.47 39.50 9.98
C LYS A 68 -18.25 39.36 8.67
N GLY A 69 -19.55 39.59 8.77
CA GLY A 69 -20.44 39.85 7.62
C GLY A 69 -20.87 38.59 6.87
N VAL A 70 -22.04 38.05 7.20
CA VAL A 70 -22.76 37.13 6.31
C VAL A 70 -24.21 37.60 6.23
N GLU A 71 -24.62 38.08 5.06
CA GLU A 71 -26.02 38.42 4.77
C GLU A 71 -26.80 37.15 4.35
N SER A 72 -28.13 37.19 4.46
CA SER A 72 -29.00 36.05 4.17
C SER A 72 -28.85 35.57 2.72
N GLY A 73 -28.48 34.29 2.54
CA GLY A 73 -28.34 33.65 1.22
C GLY A 73 -28.24 32.13 1.31
N LYS A 74 -28.23 31.43 0.17
CA LYS A 74 -27.89 30.00 0.11
C LYS A 74 -26.40 29.84 0.39
N VAL A 75 -26.06 28.98 1.34
CA VAL A 75 -24.67 28.68 1.68
C VAL A 75 -24.39 27.20 1.48
N ALA A 76 -23.31 26.89 0.76
CA ALA A 76 -22.85 25.52 0.59
C ALA A 76 -21.85 25.18 1.70
N LEU A 77 -22.27 24.36 2.68
CA LEU A 77 -21.39 23.88 3.74
C LEU A 77 -20.58 22.67 3.22
N SER A 78 -19.31 22.88 2.89
CA SER A 78 -18.36 21.78 2.71
C SER A 78 -17.57 21.58 3.99
N LEU A 79 -17.25 20.34 4.36
CA LEU A 79 -16.50 20.00 5.57
C LEU A 79 -15.17 19.34 5.19
N CYS A 80 -14.05 20.06 5.34
CA CYS A 80 -12.74 19.43 5.26
C CYS A 80 -12.35 18.93 6.66
N VAL A 81 -11.80 17.72 6.79
CA VAL A 81 -11.28 17.13 8.04
C VAL A 81 -9.82 16.72 7.83
N THR A 82 -8.88 17.53 8.29
CA THR A 82 -7.45 17.14 8.28
C THR A 82 -7.11 16.40 9.56
N ILE A 83 -6.55 15.18 9.49
CA ILE A 83 -6.10 14.42 10.66
C ILE A 83 -4.59 14.63 10.81
N VAL A 84 -4.17 15.27 11.90
CA VAL A 84 -2.75 15.37 12.27
C VAL A 84 -2.51 14.40 13.42
N SER A 85 -1.70 13.36 13.18
CA SER A 85 -1.27 12.41 14.22
C SER A 85 0.07 12.86 14.80
N ASP A 86 0.22 12.79 16.12
CA ASP A 86 1.41 13.23 16.86
C ASP A 86 2.69 12.43 16.56
N ASP A 87 2.61 11.32 15.81
CA ASP A 87 3.76 10.46 15.54
C ASP A 87 4.78 11.07 14.55
N VAL A 88 4.52 12.26 13.98
CA VAL A 88 5.51 13.00 13.19
C VAL A 88 5.36 14.50 13.43
N LEU A 89 5.99 15.01 14.50
CA LEU A 89 6.20 16.45 14.71
C LEU A 89 6.84 17.07 13.46
N GLY A 90 6.06 17.86 12.71
CA GLY A 90 6.53 18.76 11.65
C GLY A 90 6.25 18.36 10.20
N LYS A 91 5.46 17.30 9.91
CA LYS A 91 5.01 17.00 8.53
C LYS A 91 3.48 16.87 8.45
N PRO A 92 2.82 17.38 7.40
CA PRO A 92 1.36 17.24 7.25
C PRO A 92 0.97 15.76 7.10
N GLY A 93 0.10 15.29 7.99
CA GLY A 93 -0.54 13.97 7.91
C GLY A 93 -1.68 13.91 6.87
N PRO A 94 -2.34 12.75 6.71
CA PRO A 94 -3.41 12.55 5.73
C PRO A 94 -4.60 13.50 5.92
N ARG A 95 -5.18 13.96 4.80
CA ARG A 95 -6.35 14.87 4.77
C ARG A 95 -7.57 14.11 4.26
N ALA A 96 -8.68 14.15 4.99
CA ALA A 96 -9.97 13.65 4.53
C ALA A 96 -10.90 14.82 4.18
N LEU A 97 -11.61 14.76 3.05
CA LEU A 97 -12.64 15.73 2.71
C LEU A 97 -14.00 15.03 2.80
N ILE A 98 -14.87 15.50 3.68
CA ILE A 98 -16.20 14.93 3.90
C ILE A 98 -17.24 15.89 3.30
N ASP A 99 -17.77 15.55 2.13
CA ASP A 99 -18.89 16.31 1.56
C ASP A 99 -20.19 15.94 2.30
N LEU A 100 -20.69 16.86 3.13
CA LEU A 100 -21.95 16.69 3.87
C LEU A 100 -23.19 17.04 3.02
N GLY A 101 -23.00 17.48 1.76
CA GLY A 101 -24.06 17.95 0.88
C GLY A 101 -24.48 19.41 1.11
N SER A 102 -25.45 19.89 0.34
CA SER A 102 -25.99 21.26 0.46
C SER A 102 -27.02 21.34 1.59
N LEU A 103 -26.72 22.10 2.66
CA LEU A 103 -27.71 22.43 3.69
C LEU A 103 -28.52 23.67 3.26
N ILE A 104 -29.80 23.50 2.93
CA ILE A 104 -30.70 24.65 2.74
C ILE A 104 -31.22 25.06 4.11
N TYR A 105 -30.77 26.20 4.65
CA TYR A 105 -31.44 26.85 5.77
C TYR A 105 -32.33 27.98 5.24
N LYS A 106 -33.60 28.01 5.66
CA LYS A 106 -34.42 29.22 5.62
C LYS A 106 -34.46 29.78 7.03
N ILE A 107 -33.97 31.00 7.23
CA ILE A 107 -34.23 31.73 8.47
C ILE A 107 -35.70 32.15 8.41
N ALA A 108 -36.59 31.38 9.03
CA ALA A 108 -37.90 31.90 9.39
C ALA A 108 -37.74 32.80 10.64
N PRO A 109 -38.49 33.91 10.76
CA PRO A 109 -38.45 34.71 11.96
C PRO A 109 -38.90 33.86 13.15
N ALA A 110 -38.19 34.02 14.26
CA ALA A 110 -38.30 33.30 15.52
C ALA A 110 -39.71 32.76 15.84
N THR A 111 -39.90 31.46 15.66
CA THR A 111 -40.85 30.69 16.47
C THR A 111 -40.09 29.51 17.05
N LYS A 112 -40.06 29.45 18.38
CA LYS A 112 -39.64 28.29 19.15
C LYS A 112 -40.38 27.06 18.61
N ASP A 113 -39.69 25.93 18.67
CA ASP A 113 -40.20 24.57 18.44
C ASP A 113 -40.00 23.97 17.04
N CYS A 114 -39.32 22.82 17.08
CA CYS A 114 -39.23 21.76 16.08
C CYS A 114 -38.53 22.07 14.74
N PHE A 115 -37.21 21.80 14.70
CA PHE A 115 -36.58 21.33 13.48
C PHE A 115 -36.35 19.82 13.57
N LYS A 116 -37.20 19.03 12.90
CA LYS A 116 -36.85 17.66 12.52
C LYS A 116 -35.80 17.75 11.41
N VAL A 117 -34.55 17.51 11.75
CA VAL A 117 -33.49 17.31 10.77
C VAL A 117 -33.67 15.92 10.18
N SER A 118 -34.33 15.84 9.01
CA SER A 118 -34.30 14.64 8.17
C SER A 118 -33.17 14.84 7.16
N THR A 119 -31.95 14.50 7.53
CA THR A 119 -30.83 14.40 6.59
C THR A 119 -31.01 13.11 5.79
N THR A 120 -31.41 13.23 4.53
CA THR A 120 -31.18 12.15 3.58
C THR A 120 -29.70 12.21 3.20
N LEU A 121 -28.89 11.31 3.75
CA LEU A 121 -27.52 11.05 3.30
C LEU A 121 -27.61 10.64 1.82
N SER A 122 -27.53 11.59 0.90
CA SER A 122 -27.66 11.32 -0.53
C SER A 122 -26.48 10.50 -1.06
N SER A 123 -25.32 10.61 -0.42
CA SER A 123 -24.20 9.70 -0.61
C SER A 123 -23.11 10.04 0.38
N THR A 124 -22.78 9.12 1.28
CA THR A 124 -21.47 9.12 1.91
C THR A 124 -20.47 8.66 0.85
N ARG A 125 -19.86 9.58 0.11
CA ARG A 125 -18.58 9.24 -0.52
C ARG A 125 -17.54 9.39 0.57
N PHE A 126 -17.26 8.28 1.25
CA PHE A 126 -15.90 8.08 1.69
C PHE A 126 -15.07 8.27 0.42
N PHE A 127 -14.23 9.30 0.36
CA PHE A 127 -12.96 9.07 -0.28
C PHE A 127 -12.39 7.92 0.55
N ASN A 128 -12.57 6.70 0.03
CA ASN A 128 -11.63 5.66 0.32
C ASN A 128 -10.31 6.30 -0.11
N ASP A 129 -9.63 6.90 0.84
CA ASP A 129 -8.20 6.74 0.87
C ASP A 129 -8.01 5.21 0.92
N GLN A 130 -7.97 4.57 -0.25
CA GLN A 130 -6.67 4.08 -0.60
C GLN A 130 -5.73 5.27 -0.34
N VAL A 131 -5.12 5.31 0.86
CA VAL A 131 -3.71 5.67 0.93
C VAL A 131 -3.15 4.99 -0.29
N MET A 132 -2.85 5.72 -1.38
CA MET A 132 -2.74 5.13 -2.72
C MET A 132 -1.94 3.85 -2.58
N SER A 133 -2.64 2.71 -2.59
CA SER A 133 -2.08 1.49 -2.02
C SER A 133 -0.98 1.13 -2.98
N ASN A 134 0.26 1.30 -2.56
CA ASN A 134 1.34 0.97 -3.47
C ASN A 134 1.35 -0.54 -3.67
N PHE A 135 2.02 -0.96 -4.72
CA PHE A 135 2.08 -2.34 -5.13
C PHE A 135 2.43 -3.28 -3.98
N ILE A 136 3.43 -2.94 -3.16
CA ILE A 136 3.90 -3.76 -2.03
C ILE A 136 2.79 -3.96 -0.99
N GLN A 137 2.01 -2.91 -0.70
CA GLN A 137 0.88 -2.99 0.23
C GLN A 137 -0.31 -3.78 -0.32
N SER A 138 -0.44 -3.87 -1.65
CA SER A 138 -1.50 -4.64 -2.31
C SER A 138 -1.21 -6.14 -2.39
N LEU A 139 0.03 -6.56 -2.11
CA LEU A 139 0.42 -7.96 -2.17
C LEU A 139 -0.29 -8.78 -1.10
N LYS A 140 -0.72 -9.99 -1.48
CA LYS A 140 -1.25 -10.99 -0.53
C LYS A 140 -0.25 -11.29 0.60
N LYS A 141 1.04 -11.31 0.27
CA LYS A 141 2.15 -11.55 1.21
C LYS A 141 3.37 -10.74 0.77
N SER A 142 3.97 -10.01 1.70
CA SER A 142 5.27 -9.35 1.50
C SER A 142 6.41 -10.33 1.82
N PHE A 143 7.56 -10.20 1.15
CA PHE A 143 8.77 -10.96 1.52
C PHE A 143 9.26 -10.63 2.94
N VAL A 144 8.98 -9.41 3.43
CA VAL A 144 9.29 -9.02 4.82
C VAL A 144 8.51 -9.87 5.84
N ASP A 145 7.33 -10.35 5.45
CA ASP A 145 6.43 -11.11 6.31
C ASP A 145 6.53 -12.63 6.08
N VAL A 146 7.51 -13.10 5.30
CA VAL A 146 7.75 -14.53 5.10
C VAL A 146 8.51 -15.08 6.31
N PRO A 147 7.94 -16.04 7.07
CA PRO A 147 8.63 -16.60 8.22
C PRO A 147 9.90 -17.35 7.81
N VAL A 148 11.03 -16.96 8.40
CA VAL A 148 12.31 -17.65 8.29
C VAL A 148 12.72 -18.08 9.69
N THR A 149 12.83 -19.39 9.89
CA THR A 149 13.17 -20.01 11.18
C THR A 149 14.45 -20.83 11.06
N GLU A 150 14.89 -21.44 12.16
CA GLU A 150 15.98 -22.42 12.12
C GLU A 150 15.66 -23.59 11.17
N ASP A 151 14.40 -24.00 11.13
CA ASP A 151 13.87 -25.08 10.27
C ASP A 151 13.80 -24.73 8.78
N GLY A 152 13.94 -23.45 8.42
CA GLY A 152 13.91 -22.97 7.05
C GLY A 152 12.91 -21.86 6.76
N VAL A 153 12.76 -21.58 5.47
CA VAL A 153 11.82 -20.58 4.91
C VAL A 153 10.46 -21.23 4.70
N GLU A 154 9.40 -20.67 5.30
CA GLU A 154 8.05 -21.25 5.20
C GLU A 154 7.52 -21.22 3.76
N THR A 155 7.22 -22.41 3.22
CA THR A 155 6.98 -22.60 1.79
C THR A 155 5.73 -21.87 1.29
N ALA A 156 4.61 -21.92 2.02
CA ALA A 156 3.37 -21.33 1.56
C ALA A 156 3.46 -19.80 1.46
N SER A 157 4.02 -19.13 2.49
CA SER A 157 4.23 -17.68 2.50
C SER A 157 5.23 -17.26 1.44
N PHE A 158 6.32 -18.02 1.24
CA PHE A 158 7.27 -17.72 0.17
C PHE A 158 6.62 -17.77 -1.22
N LEU A 159 5.79 -18.78 -1.49
CA LEU A 159 5.11 -18.90 -2.77
C LEU A 159 4.06 -17.78 -2.96
N ASP A 160 3.33 -17.41 -1.91
CA ASP A 160 2.39 -16.29 -1.95
C ASP A 160 3.10 -14.95 -2.23
N ALA A 161 4.27 -14.73 -1.62
CA ALA A 161 5.09 -13.54 -1.89
C ALA A 161 5.68 -13.57 -3.32
N SER A 162 6.08 -14.74 -3.80
CA SER A 162 6.59 -14.94 -5.17
C SER A 162 5.53 -14.68 -6.23
N GLU A 163 4.29 -15.09 -6.01
CA GLU A 163 3.15 -14.73 -6.87
C GLU A 163 2.95 -13.21 -6.92
N GLY A 164 3.13 -12.54 -5.77
CA GLY A 164 3.14 -11.08 -5.68
C GLY A 164 4.18 -10.46 -6.61
N LEU A 165 5.43 -10.91 -6.58
CA LEU A 165 6.47 -10.41 -7.49
C LEU A 165 6.16 -10.72 -8.95
N CYS A 166 5.52 -11.85 -9.27
CA CYS A 166 5.09 -12.15 -10.65
C CYS A 166 4.10 -11.11 -11.18
N ALA A 167 3.19 -10.63 -10.32
CA ALA A 167 2.23 -9.58 -10.67
C ALA A 167 2.91 -8.23 -10.95
N LEU A 168 4.16 -8.03 -10.50
CA LEU A 168 4.93 -6.84 -10.86
C LEU A 168 5.07 -6.69 -12.39
N PHE A 169 5.21 -7.81 -13.09
CA PHE A 169 5.34 -7.84 -14.55
C PHE A 169 4.06 -7.47 -15.29
N ASP A 170 2.89 -7.46 -14.63
CA ASP A 170 1.65 -6.93 -15.21
C ASP A 170 1.74 -5.41 -15.40
N HIS A 171 2.60 -4.74 -14.63
CA HIS A 171 2.88 -3.31 -14.78
C HIS A 171 3.91 -3.01 -15.89
N PHE A 172 4.59 -4.04 -16.42
CA PHE A 172 5.45 -3.96 -17.60
C PHE A 172 4.59 -4.05 -18.88
N ASN A 173 5.21 -3.99 -20.06
CA ASN A 173 4.52 -4.31 -21.30
C ASN A 173 4.19 -5.81 -21.32
N ALA A 174 2.99 -6.16 -20.82
CA ALA A 174 2.56 -7.53 -20.52
C ALA A 174 2.88 -8.53 -21.64
N THR A 175 2.69 -8.15 -22.91
CA THR A 175 2.95 -9.05 -24.05
C THR A 175 4.41 -9.45 -24.17
N ALA A 176 5.35 -8.54 -23.91
CA ALA A 176 6.79 -8.80 -24.02
C ALA A 176 7.33 -9.64 -22.86
N PHE A 177 6.68 -9.58 -21.70
CA PHE A 177 7.10 -10.30 -20.48
C PHE A 177 6.33 -11.60 -20.24
N ARG A 178 5.34 -11.96 -21.07
CA ARG A 178 4.60 -13.24 -20.98
C ARG A 178 5.49 -14.48 -20.81
N PRO A 179 6.61 -14.64 -21.56
CA PRO A 179 7.47 -15.80 -21.36
C PRO A 179 8.08 -15.86 -19.96
N VAL A 180 8.42 -14.70 -19.38
CA VAL A 180 8.97 -14.60 -18.02
C VAL A 180 7.90 -14.94 -16.99
N GLN A 181 6.70 -14.36 -17.11
CA GLN A 181 5.59 -14.67 -16.21
C GLN A 181 5.20 -16.15 -16.26
N SER A 182 5.14 -16.73 -17.46
CA SER A 182 4.81 -18.15 -17.63
C SER A 182 5.84 -19.07 -16.98
N ASP A 183 7.13 -18.75 -17.05
CA ASP A 183 8.18 -19.52 -16.39
C ASP A 183 8.05 -19.44 -14.86
N LEU A 184 7.89 -18.23 -14.31
CA LEU A 184 7.73 -18.03 -12.87
C LEU A 184 6.48 -18.75 -12.33
N HIS A 185 5.32 -18.57 -12.96
CA HIS A 185 4.08 -19.24 -12.54
C HIS A 185 4.18 -20.76 -12.66
N GLY A 186 4.78 -21.27 -13.73
CA GLY A 186 5.00 -22.71 -13.90
C GLY A 186 5.88 -23.29 -12.80
N ASN A 187 6.92 -22.57 -12.39
CA ASN A 187 7.81 -22.99 -11.32
C ASN A 187 7.14 -22.89 -9.94
N ILE A 188 6.37 -21.83 -9.65
CA ILE A 188 5.53 -21.72 -8.45
C ILE A 188 4.56 -22.91 -8.36
N ALA A 189 3.91 -23.26 -9.48
CA ALA A 189 2.96 -24.38 -9.52
C ALA A 189 3.60 -25.73 -9.18
N LYS A 190 4.84 -25.99 -9.64
CA LYS A 190 5.59 -27.21 -9.28
C LYS A 190 5.83 -27.30 -7.76
N VAL A 191 6.31 -26.21 -7.16
CA VAL A 191 6.58 -26.16 -5.71
C VAL A 191 5.28 -26.27 -4.90
N ARG A 192 4.21 -25.57 -5.32
CA ARG A 192 2.89 -25.65 -4.69
C ARG A 192 2.31 -27.07 -4.77
N THR A 193 2.50 -27.76 -5.89
CA THR A 193 2.07 -29.16 -6.06
C THR A 193 2.77 -30.09 -5.08
N ARG A 194 4.09 -29.91 -4.89
CA ARG A 194 4.85 -30.67 -3.88
C ARG A 194 4.37 -30.37 -2.46
N LEU A 195 4.20 -29.09 -2.12
CA LEU A 195 3.68 -28.68 -0.81
C LEU A 195 2.33 -29.36 -0.51
N ASN A 196 1.40 -29.35 -1.46
CA ASN A 196 0.06 -29.90 -1.24
C ASN A 196 0.07 -31.43 -1.13
N SER A 197 0.96 -32.12 -1.84
CA SER A 197 1.05 -33.58 -1.80
C SER A 197 1.81 -34.12 -0.59
N HIS A 198 2.80 -33.36 -0.09
CA HIS A 198 3.66 -33.77 1.03
C HIS A 198 3.85 -32.61 2.03
N PRO A 199 2.78 -32.15 2.71
CA PRO A 199 2.81 -30.90 3.48
C PRO A 199 3.78 -30.92 4.66
N SER A 200 3.87 -32.03 5.41
CA SER A 200 4.81 -32.17 6.53
C SER A 200 6.28 -32.21 6.08
N GLU A 201 6.53 -32.75 4.89
CA GLU A 201 7.88 -32.85 4.31
C GLU A 201 8.30 -31.60 3.53
N SER A 202 7.35 -30.69 3.29
CA SER A 202 7.52 -29.53 2.41
C SER A 202 7.15 -28.22 3.09
N ALA A 203 7.00 -28.22 4.42
CA ALA A 203 6.61 -27.05 5.20
C ALA A 203 7.63 -25.90 5.09
N THR A 204 8.91 -26.22 4.87
CA THR A 204 9.94 -25.25 4.51
C THR A 204 10.59 -25.61 3.18
N LEU A 205 11.15 -24.60 2.49
CA LEU A 205 11.82 -24.78 1.21
C LEU A 205 12.98 -25.79 1.31
N GLU A 206 13.73 -25.75 2.40
CA GLU A 206 14.84 -26.66 2.67
C GLU A 206 14.36 -28.10 2.88
N LYS A 207 13.30 -28.30 3.68
CA LYS A 207 12.70 -29.64 3.88
C LYS A 207 12.15 -30.19 2.56
N LEU A 208 11.47 -29.35 1.77
CA LEU A 208 10.96 -29.72 0.45
C LEU A 208 12.07 -30.29 -0.43
N VAL A 209 13.18 -29.56 -0.58
CA VAL A 209 14.32 -29.98 -1.41
C VAL A 209 15.01 -31.22 -0.85
N ALA A 210 15.24 -31.28 0.46
CA ALA A 210 15.90 -32.41 1.10
C ALA A 210 15.10 -33.72 0.98
N ASN A 211 13.76 -33.63 1.01
CA ASN A 211 12.89 -34.80 0.94
C ASN A 211 12.60 -35.24 -0.50
N GLU A 212 12.33 -34.31 -1.42
CA GLU A 212 12.11 -34.67 -2.83
C GLU A 212 13.37 -35.29 -3.48
N LYS A 213 14.58 -34.98 -2.97
CA LYS A 213 15.84 -35.61 -3.43
C LYS A 213 15.83 -37.14 -3.35
N LYS A 214 15.04 -37.71 -2.44
CA LYS A 214 14.93 -39.15 -2.22
C LYS A 214 14.09 -39.84 -3.31
N GLU A 215 13.45 -39.06 -4.18
CA GLU A 215 12.54 -39.52 -5.21
C GLU A 215 13.20 -39.59 -6.59
N SER A 216 12.59 -40.37 -7.49
CA SER A 216 13.10 -40.57 -8.85
C SER A 216 12.96 -39.34 -9.75
N LYS A 217 12.07 -38.41 -9.40
CA LYS A 217 11.84 -37.15 -10.11
C LYS A 217 11.83 -36.02 -9.09
N GLN A 218 12.41 -34.87 -9.47
CA GLN A 218 12.58 -33.73 -8.56
C GLN A 218 12.01 -32.42 -9.16
N PRO A 219 10.75 -32.43 -9.67
CA PRO A 219 10.19 -31.29 -10.36
C PRO A 219 10.08 -30.04 -9.48
N ALA A 220 9.85 -30.17 -8.16
CA ALA A 220 9.76 -29.02 -7.26
C ALA A 220 11.13 -28.46 -6.90
N THR A 221 12.16 -29.29 -6.76
CA THR A 221 13.55 -28.89 -6.50
C THR A 221 14.11 -28.14 -7.71
N GLU A 222 13.89 -28.66 -8.91
CA GLU A 222 14.26 -27.97 -10.14
C GLU A 222 13.43 -26.69 -10.33
N GLY A 223 12.12 -26.77 -10.11
CA GLY A 223 11.20 -25.63 -10.21
C GLY A 223 11.59 -24.50 -9.26
N LEU A 224 11.86 -24.82 -7.98
CA LEU A 224 12.27 -23.86 -6.98
C LEU A 224 13.60 -23.20 -7.36
N MET A 225 14.57 -23.95 -7.88
CA MET A 225 15.83 -23.36 -8.34
C MET A 225 15.62 -22.34 -9.47
N TRP A 226 14.80 -22.65 -10.46
CA TRP A 226 14.48 -21.72 -11.55
C TRP A 226 13.67 -20.51 -11.06
N LEU A 227 12.72 -20.72 -10.14
CA LEU A 227 12.00 -19.65 -9.47
C LEU A 227 12.97 -18.71 -8.74
N LEU A 228 13.87 -19.24 -7.91
CA LEU A 228 14.86 -18.46 -7.17
C LEU A 228 15.78 -17.66 -8.11
N ARG A 229 16.21 -18.22 -9.25
CA ARG A 229 17.00 -17.50 -10.26
C ARG A 229 16.22 -16.34 -10.88
N GLY A 230 14.94 -16.54 -11.20
CA GLY A 230 14.06 -15.50 -11.71
C GLY A 230 13.83 -14.38 -10.68
N LEU A 231 13.57 -14.73 -9.43
CA LEU A 231 13.41 -13.78 -8.32
C LEU A 231 14.71 -13.01 -8.04
N ALA A 232 15.86 -13.69 -8.05
CA ALA A 232 17.18 -13.09 -7.90
C ALA A 232 17.44 -12.02 -8.95
N PHE A 233 17.11 -12.32 -10.22
CA PHE A 233 17.21 -11.38 -11.32
C PHE A 233 16.36 -10.13 -11.07
N THR A 234 15.07 -10.28 -10.78
CA THR A 234 14.19 -9.12 -10.54
C THR A 234 14.64 -8.32 -9.32
N CYS A 235 15.05 -9.00 -8.25
CA CYS A 235 15.55 -8.37 -7.03
C CYS A 235 16.79 -7.51 -7.30
N LYS A 236 17.83 -8.11 -7.92
CA LYS A 236 19.08 -7.40 -8.24
C LYS A 236 18.83 -6.25 -9.22
N ALA A 237 17.97 -6.45 -10.21
CA ALA A 237 17.60 -5.40 -11.16
C ALA A 237 17.01 -4.17 -10.45
N LEU A 238 16.05 -4.38 -9.55
CA LEU A 238 15.43 -3.30 -8.77
C LEU A 238 16.39 -2.69 -7.74
N GLN A 239 17.26 -3.48 -7.11
CA GLN A 239 18.32 -2.97 -6.24
C GLN A 239 19.27 -2.03 -7.02
N HIS A 240 19.68 -2.39 -8.23
CA HIS A 240 20.47 -1.50 -9.10
C HIS A 240 19.72 -0.22 -9.45
N CYS A 241 18.40 -0.30 -9.67
CA CYS A 241 17.56 0.87 -9.95
C CYS A 241 17.37 1.77 -8.71
N GLN A 242 17.41 1.21 -7.50
CA GLN A 242 17.38 1.97 -6.24
C GLN A 242 18.73 2.65 -5.98
N ALA A 243 19.84 1.98 -6.29
CA ALA A 243 21.19 2.51 -6.12
C ALA A 243 21.51 3.66 -7.09
N ASP A 244 20.95 3.62 -8.30
CA ASP A 244 21.03 4.71 -9.27
C ASP A 244 19.62 5.19 -9.65
N GLN A 245 19.14 6.21 -8.93
CA GLN A 245 17.82 6.79 -9.16
C GLN A 245 17.72 7.63 -10.45
N THR A 246 18.85 7.89 -11.10
CA THR A 246 18.91 8.69 -12.33
C THR A 246 18.86 7.83 -13.60
N ALA A 247 19.24 6.56 -13.50
CA ALA A 247 19.22 5.63 -14.61
C ALA A 247 17.83 5.07 -14.90
N GLU A 248 17.57 4.79 -16.18
CA GLU A 248 16.39 4.07 -16.64
C GLU A 248 16.38 2.61 -16.16
N LEU A 249 15.19 2.02 -15.99
CA LEU A 249 15.02 0.64 -15.51
C LEU A 249 15.82 -0.38 -16.33
N THR A 250 15.85 -0.19 -17.65
CA THR A 250 16.58 -1.06 -18.56
C THR A 250 18.06 -1.17 -18.20
N ALA A 251 18.68 -0.12 -17.63
CA ALA A 251 20.06 -0.17 -17.18
C ALA A 251 20.25 -1.14 -15.99
N GLY A 252 19.38 -1.06 -14.97
CA GLY A 252 19.42 -1.97 -13.82
C GLY A 252 19.14 -3.42 -14.20
N PHE A 253 18.16 -3.65 -15.08
CA PHE A 253 17.85 -4.99 -15.60
C PHE A 253 18.99 -5.57 -16.45
N ASN A 254 19.61 -4.76 -17.33
CA ASN A 254 20.77 -5.19 -18.11
C ASN A 254 21.98 -5.54 -17.24
N LYS A 255 22.17 -4.82 -16.12
CA LYS A 255 23.24 -5.09 -15.17
C LYS A 255 22.99 -6.37 -14.38
N SER A 256 21.75 -6.62 -13.97
CA SER A 256 21.38 -7.82 -13.22
C SER A 256 21.45 -9.11 -14.06
N TYR A 257 21.12 -9.06 -15.35
CA TYR A 257 21.06 -10.26 -16.19
C TYR A 257 22.36 -11.10 -16.21
N PRO A 258 23.56 -10.54 -16.43
CA PRO A 258 24.82 -11.30 -16.37
C PRO A 258 25.14 -11.84 -14.96
N GLU A 259 24.69 -11.16 -13.90
CA GLU A 259 24.91 -11.55 -12.50
C GLU A 259 24.01 -12.72 -12.06
N THR A 260 22.98 -13.06 -12.85
CA THR A 260 21.91 -13.97 -12.41
C THR A 260 21.54 -15.02 -13.47
N LEU A 261 20.67 -14.70 -14.43
CA LEU A 261 20.05 -15.66 -15.34
C LEU A 261 20.93 -16.01 -16.56
N LYS A 262 21.74 -15.07 -17.05
CA LYS A 262 22.53 -15.24 -18.28
C LYS A 262 23.41 -16.50 -18.29
N PRO A 263 24.09 -16.90 -17.19
CA PRO A 263 24.92 -18.10 -17.18
C PRO A 263 24.12 -19.40 -17.34
N HIS A 264 22.82 -19.37 -17.04
CA HIS A 264 21.91 -20.52 -17.09
C HIS A 264 21.12 -20.60 -18.41
N HIS A 265 21.08 -19.51 -19.19
CA HIS A 265 20.36 -19.46 -20.47
C HIS A 265 21.21 -19.94 -21.65
N ASN A 266 20.61 -20.75 -22.53
CA ASN A 266 21.17 -21.06 -23.84
C ASN A 266 21.07 -19.86 -24.80
N PHE A 267 21.67 -19.94 -26.00
CA PHE A 267 21.72 -18.83 -26.95
C PHE A 267 20.32 -18.35 -27.40
N VAL A 268 19.37 -19.27 -27.58
CA VAL A 268 17.99 -18.95 -27.98
C VAL A 268 17.29 -18.15 -26.89
N VAL A 269 17.35 -18.64 -25.64
CA VAL A 269 16.72 -17.96 -24.49
C VAL A 269 17.38 -16.60 -24.24
N LYS A 270 18.69 -16.48 -24.43
CA LYS A 270 19.41 -15.19 -24.37
C LYS A 270 18.85 -14.18 -25.37
N GLY A 271 18.53 -14.61 -26.59
CA GLY A 271 17.93 -13.75 -27.61
C GLY A 271 16.53 -13.26 -27.22
N VAL A 272 15.67 -14.17 -26.72
CA VAL A 272 14.33 -13.81 -26.23
C VAL A 272 14.41 -12.78 -25.10
N PHE A 273 15.31 -12.99 -24.15
CA PHE A 273 15.49 -12.07 -23.02
C PHE A 273 15.98 -10.69 -23.46
N ALA A 274 16.91 -10.63 -24.43
CA ALA A 274 17.39 -9.37 -24.98
C ALA A 274 16.27 -8.56 -25.68
N VAL A 275 15.29 -9.23 -26.29
CA VAL A 275 14.11 -8.57 -26.85
C VAL A 275 13.16 -8.08 -25.75
N ALA A 276 12.89 -8.91 -24.73
CA ALA A 276 12.04 -8.52 -23.60
C ALA A 276 12.57 -7.29 -22.85
N LEU A 277 13.89 -7.20 -22.65
CA LEU A 277 14.53 -6.04 -22.01
C LEU A 277 14.37 -4.73 -22.77
N LYS A 278 14.18 -4.76 -24.10
CA LYS A 278 13.86 -3.56 -24.88
C LYS A 278 12.44 -3.05 -24.63
N ALA A 279 11.58 -3.89 -24.05
CA ALA A 279 10.22 -3.55 -23.69
C ALA A 279 10.06 -3.17 -22.20
N CYS A 280 11.17 -3.03 -21.45
CA CYS A 280 11.14 -2.44 -20.12
C CYS A 280 10.48 -1.05 -20.19
N PRO A 281 9.54 -0.74 -19.29
CA PRO A 281 8.91 0.58 -19.24
C PRO A 281 9.92 1.66 -18.86
N TYR A 282 9.61 2.92 -19.17
CA TYR A 282 10.33 4.05 -18.60
C TYR A 282 10.22 4.04 -17.08
N ARG A 283 11.30 4.44 -16.40
CA ARG A 283 11.38 4.50 -14.94
C ARG A 283 10.17 5.21 -14.33
N LYS A 284 9.90 6.43 -14.80
CA LYS A 284 8.82 7.27 -14.28
C LYS A 284 7.47 6.55 -14.34
N ASP A 285 7.16 5.91 -15.47
CA ASP A 285 5.88 5.24 -15.68
C ASP A 285 5.73 4.01 -14.80
N PHE A 286 6.80 3.23 -14.66
CA PHE A 286 6.81 2.08 -13.77
C PHE A 286 6.58 2.45 -12.31
N TYR A 287 7.38 3.37 -11.75
CA TYR A 287 7.24 3.77 -10.35
C TYR A 287 5.87 4.39 -10.09
N THR A 288 5.35 5.20 -11.02
CA THR A 288 3.98 5.74 -10.94
C THR A 288 2.93 4.61 -10.90
N LYS A 289 3.05 3.60 -11.77
CA LYS A 289 2.11 2.46 -11.83
C LYS A 289 2.09 1.62 -10.56
N ILE A 290 3.24 1.45 -9.91
CA ILE A 290 3.33 0.69 -8.65
C ILE A 290 3.01 1.55 -7.42
N GLY A 291 2.51 2.77 -7.61
CA GLY A 291 2.13 3.69 -6.53
C GLY A 291 3.31 4.32 -5.80
N SER A 292 4.49 4.38 -6.42
CA SER A 292 5.71 5.00 -5.91
C SER A 292 5.98 4.67 -4.44
N PRO A 293 6.21 3.38 -4.10
CA PRO A 293 6.49 2.99 -2.72
C PRO A 293 7.65 3.80 -2.15
N PRO A 294 7.61 4.19 -0.87
CA PRO A 294 8.75 4.79 -0.19
C PRO A 294 10.01 3.95 -0.36
N ASP A 295 11.16 4.60 -0.52
CA ASP A 295 12.43 3.93 -0.79
C ASP A 295 12.80 2.93 0.31
N ASP A 296 12.57 3.28 1.57
CA ASP A 296 12.78 2.39 2.72
C ASP A 296 11.89 1.13 2.66
N GLN A 297 10.62 1.28 2.27
CA GLN A 297 9.71 0.16 2.09
C GLN A 297 10.16 -0.76 0.95
N LEU A 298 10.51 -0.20 -0.22
CA LEU A 298 10.98 -0.98 -1.36
C LEU A 298 12.33 -1.67 -1.06
N ASN A 299 13.25 -0.95 -0.42
CA ASN A 299 14.54 -1.49 -0.02
C ASN A 299 14.39 -2.63 1.01
N ALA A 300 13.48 -2.51 1.97
CA ALA A 300 13.19 -3.58 2.92
C ALA A 300 12.61 -4.83 2.24
N TRP A 301 11.66 -4.64 1.32
CA TRP A 301 11.08 -5.74 0.54
C TRP A 301 12.11 -6.46 -0.32
N LEU A 302 12.98 -5.72 -1.01
CA LEU A 302 14.09 -6.27 -1.79
C LEU A 302 15.14 -6.95 -0.91
N GLY A 303 15.49 -6.36 0.24
CA GLY A 303 16.45 -6.93 1.19
C GLY A 303 15.98 -8.26 1.75
N ALA A 304 14.69 -8.37 2.10
CA ALA A 304 14.11 -9.63 2.58
C ALA A 304 14.15 -10.73 1.51
N LEU A 305 13.81 -10.40 0.26
CA LEU A 305 13.92 -11.34 -0.85
C LEU A 305 15.36 -11.79 -1.09
N ASP A 306 16.31 -10.85 -1.14
CA ASP A 306 17.74 -11.14 -1.35
C ASP A 306 18.30 -12.06 -0.26
N ALA A 307 17.89 -11.85 1.00
CA ALA A 307 18.27 -12.71 2.12
C ALA A 307 17.74 -14.15 1.97
N ILE A 308 16.48 -14.32 1.56
CA ILE A 308 15.89 -15.64 1.30
C ILE A 308 16.62 -16.33 0.14
N VAL A 309 16.85 -15.62 -0.96
CA VAL A 309 17.54 -16.18 -2.14
C VAL A 309 18.97 -16.58 -1.79
N THR A 310 19.70 -15.74 -1.06
CA THR A 310 21.08 -16.02 -0.62
C THR A 310 21.14 -17.25 0.28
N ARG A 311 20.21 -17.37 1.23
CA ARG A 311 20.08 -18.54 2.10
C ARG A 311 19.86 -19.82 1.28
N MET A 312 18.92 -19.78 0.34
CA MET A 312 18.61 -20.94 -0.48
C MET A 312 19.75 -21.28 -1.43
N ASP A 313 20.44 -20.32 -2.03
CA ASP A 313 21.63 -20.58 -2.85
C ASP A 313 22.71 -21.33 -2.06
N ALA A 314 22.99 -20.89 -0.83
CA ALA A 314 23.94 -21.56 0.05
C ALA A 314 23.50 -22.99 0.38
N PHE A 315 22.21 -23.20 0.65
CA PHE A 315 21.64 -24.53 0.91
C PHE A 315 21.76 -25.45 -0.32
N TYR A 316 21.38 -24.97 -1.51
CA TYR A 316 21.49 -25.73 -2.76
C TYR A 316 22.93 -26.16 -3.04
N LYS A 317 23.89 -25.23 -2.88
CA LYS A 317 25.32 -25.50 -3.05
C LYS A 317 25.83 -26.53 -2.05
N ALA A 318 25.53 -26.34 -0.76
CA ALA A 318 25.97 -27.23 0.31
C ALA A 318 25.44 -28.66 0.14
N GLY A 319 24.19 -28.82 -0.30
CA GLY A 319 23.58 -30.13 -0.54
C GLY A 319 23.88 -30.71 -1.93
N GLY A 320 24.62 -30.01 -2.80
CA GLY A 320 24.89 -30.46 -4.16
C GLY A 320 23.63 -30.58 -5.04
N HIS A 321 22.65 -29.70 -4.82
CA HIS A 321 21.39 -29.65 -5.57
C HIS A 321 21.44 -28.70 -6.78
N GLY A 322 22.58 -28.05 -6.99
CA GLY A 322 22.77 -27.01 -8.00
C GLY A 322 23.12 -25.67 -7.34
N GLU A 323 22.86 -24.59 -8.08
CA GLU A 323 23.22 -23.23 -7.67
C GLU A 323 22.23 -22.23 -8.27
N VAL A 324 21.89 -21.20 -7.50
CA VAL A 324 21.12 -20.04 -7.98
C VAL A 324 22.08 -19.06 -8.63
N TYR A 325 23.12 -18.65 -7.90
CA TYR A 325 24.19 -17.79 -8.40
C TYR A 325 25.35 -18.64 -8.88
N LYS A 326 25.65 -18.53 -10.18
CA LYS A 326 26.84 -19.15 -10.75
C LYS A 326 28.06 -18.30 -10.42
N ALA A 327 29.10 -18.95 -9.88
CA ALA A 327 30.39 -18.32 -9.57
C ALA A 327 31.15 -17.90 -10.84
#